data_AF-A0AB39Q6U4-F1
#
_entry.id   AF-A0AB39Q6U4-F1
#
_cell.length_a   1.000
_cell.length_b   1.000
_cell.length_c   1.000
_cell.angle_alpha   90.00
_cell.angle_beta   90.00
_cell.angle_gamma   90.00
#
_symmetry.space_group_name_H-M   'P 1'
#
loop_
_entity.id
_entity.type
_entity.pdbx_description
1 polymer ?
#
loop_
_entity_poly.entity_id
_entity_poly.type
_entity_poly.pdbx_seq_one_letter_code
_entity_poly.pdbx_strand_id
1 'polypeptide(L)'
;MRKTRTSRVRAGLLAAALTGALAISVTPASANVSDGYVSGAYEFQDDFGDEGTLSVSSHTHSNATALWQWILWAEGAKKSNGNAFRYADIDCWFGSDTKSATVSLQRTLRLDDIDGIVGNETFGAVDGNIEYVSTDYDSSTYRTKLRYAGDANAFFLYRSASGVYQLHIPNADRKPASYTSASC
;
A
#
# COMPACT_ATOMS: atom_id res chain seq x y z
N MET A 1 -29.27 22.50 -31.37
CA MET A 1 -28.50 21.71 -30.38
C MET A 1 -29.12 20.33 -30.29
N ARG A 2 -28.44 19.29 -30.81
CA ARG A 2 -28.97 17.93 -30.94
C ARG A 2 -27.97 16.96 -30.29
N LYS A 3 -28.44 16.21 -29.29
CA LYS A 3 -27.72 15.10 -28.64
C LYS A 3 -27.43 14.01 -29.67
N THR A 4 -26.21 13.48 -29.68
CA THR A 4 -25.88 12.27 -30.42
C THR A 4 -25.23 11.28 -29.46
N ARG A 5 -26.02 10.29 -29.05
CA ARG A 5 -25.49 9.01 -28.54
C ARG A 5 -25.09 8.20 -29.76
N THR A 6 -23.90 7.62 -29.75
CA THR A 6 -23.51 6.61 -30.72
C THR A 6 -22.66 5.54 -30.05
N SER A 7 -23.29 4.38 -29.85
CA SER A 7 -22.66 3.09 -29.58
C SER A 7 -21.57 2.80 -30.61
N ARG A 8 -20.46 2.19 -30.18
CA ARG A 8 -19.48 1.59 -31.08
C ARG A 8 -19.43 0.07 -30.88
N VAL A 9 -20.10 -0.57 -31.82
CA VAL A 9 -19.90 -1.86 -32.50
C VAL A 9 -18.64 -2.66 -32.10
N ARG A 10 -18.84 -3.96 -31.86
CA ARG A 10 -17.80 -5.00 -31.78
C ARG A 10 -17.37 -5.48 -33.17
N ALA A 11 -16.10 -5.91 -33.21
CA ALA A 11 -15.47 -6.89 -34.10
C ALA A 11 -14.90 -6.43 -35.45
N GLY A 12 -13.64 -6.80 -35.66
CA GLY A 12 -12.92 -6.75 -36.94
C GLY A 12 -11.43 -7.06 -36.76
N LEU A 13 -11.09 -8.36 -36.75
CA LEU A 13 -9.72 -8.86 -36.93
C LEU A 13 -9.16 -8.37 -38.27
N LEU A 14 -7.86 -8.02 -38.32
CA LEU A 14 -6.89 -8.45 -39.34
C LEU A 14 -5.50 -7.81 -39.14
N ALA A 15 -4.51 -8.60 -39.55
CA ALA A 15 -3.11 -8.28 -39.88
C ALA A 15 -2.06 -8.38 -38.76
N ALA A 16 -1.35 -9.51 -38.79
CA ALA A 16 -0.06 -9.70 -38.14
C ALA A 16 1.01 -8.82 -38.81
N ALA A 17 1.66 -7.98 -38.01
CA ALA A 17 3.00 -7.49 -38.27
C ALA A 17 3.86 -7.89 -37.07
N LEU A 18 4.70 -8.92 -37.25
CA LEU A 18 5.75 -9.27 -36.30
C LEU A 18 6.81 -8.16 -36.34
N THR A 19 6.54 -7.09 -35.60
CA THR A 19 7.59 -6.20 -35.11
C THR A 19 7.77 -6.57 -33.65
N GLY A 20 8.98 -7.00 -33.30
CA GLY A 20 9.34 -7.44 -31.95
C GLY A 20 9.13 -6.30 -30.96
N ALA A 21 7.91 -6.20 -30.43
CA ALA A 21 7.68 -5.53 -29.17
C ALA A 21 8.33 -6.44 -28.12
N LEU A 22 9.41 -5.95 -27.51
CA LEU A 22 9.78 -6.40 -26.18
C LEU A 22 8.53 -6.22 -25.33
N ALA A 23 7.80 -7.31 -25.11
CA ALA A 23 6.88 -7.38 -24.00
C ALA A 23 7.76 -7.24 -22.76
N ILE A 24 7.94 -6.01 -22.30
CA ILE A 24 8.29 -5.73 -20.91
C ILE A 24 7.10 -6.28 -20.12
N SER A 25 7.16 -7.58 -19.82
CA SER A 25 6.42 -8.13 -18.70
C SER A 25 6.92 -7.34 -17.50
N VAL A 26 6.15 -6.35 -17.08
CA VAL A 26 6.25 -5.84 -15.71
C VAL A 26 5.81 -7.01 -14.83
N THR A 27 6.76 -7.89 -14.52
CA THR A 27 6.58 -8.80 -13.40
C THR A 27 6.43 -7.88 -12.19
N PRO A 28 5.36 -7.97 -11.41
CA PRO A 28 5.27 -7.23 -10.16
C PRO A 28 6.56 -7.50 -9.38
N ALA A 29 7.11 -6.41 -8.86
CA ALA A 29 8.44 -6.39 -8.30
C ALA A 29 8.47 -7.09 -6.95
N SER A 30 8.52 -8.43 -6.98
CA SER A 30 8.40 -9.36 -5.84
C SER A 30 8.90 -8.77 -4.52
N ALA A 31 8.00 -8.18 -3.74
CA ALA A 31 8.13 -8.17 -2.30
C ALA A 31 8.21 -9.62 -1.82
N ASN A 32 9.23 -9.96 -1.03
CA ASN A 32 9.34 -11.28 -0.45
C ASN A 32 9.31 -11.15 1.07
N VAL A 33 8.28 -11.72 1.68
CA VAL A 33 8.15 -11.80 3.15
C VAL A 33 9.41 -12.42 3.79
N SER A 34 10.16 -13.26 3.04
CA SER A 34 11.44 -13.81 3.49
C SER A 34 12.50 -12.77 3.82
N ASP A 35 12.40 -11.58 3.23
CA ASP A 35 13.32 -10.47 3.46
C ASP A 35 13.00 -9.76 4.79
N GLY A 36 11.80 -10.02 5.33
CA GLY A 36 11.39 -9.62 6.68
C GLY A 36 10.84 -8.20 6.80
N TYR A 37 10.65 -7.50 5.68
CA TYR A 37 10.14 -6.13 5.60
C TYR A 37 9.22 -5.93 4.41
N VAL A 38 8.37 -4.90 4.48
CA VAL A 38 7.69 -4.34 3.32
C VAL A 38 8.73 -3.65 2.44
N SER A 39 8.80 -4.06 1.17
CA SER A 39 9.74 -3.60 0.16
C SER A 39 9.26 -3.97 -1.23
N GLY A 40 9.52 -3.12 -2.23
CA GLY A 40 9.41 -3.56 -3.62
C GLY A 40 10.59 -3.08 -4.47
N ALA A 41 10.51 -3.22 -5.78
CA ALA A 41 11.57 -2.80 -6.72
C ALA A 41 11.03 -1.91 -7.86
N TYR A 42 11.92 -1.15 -8.49
CA TYR A 42 11.61 -0.22 -9.59
C TYR A 42 10.68 0.94 -9.16
N GLU A 43 9.46 1.00 -9.72
CA GLU A 43 8.47 2.03 -9.44
C GLU A 43 7.87 1.80 -8.05
N PHE A 44 7.39 2.85 -7.38
CA PHE A 44 6.83 2.71 -6.03
C PHE A 44 5.31 2.59 -6.04
N GLN A 45 4.68 2.70 -7.21
CA GLN A 45 3.23 2.63 -7.39
C GLN A 45 2.70 1.20 -7.57
N ASP A 46 3.54 0.19 -7.39
CA ASP A 46 3.18 -1.23 -7.45
C ASP A 46 3.92 -2.08 -6.39
N ASP A 47 4.55 -1.42 -5.40
CA ASP A 47 5.41 -2.09 -4.42
C ASP A 47 4.63 -2.87 -3.34
N PHE A 48 3.35 -2.57 -3.06
CA PHE A 48 2.62 -3.25 -1.98
C PHE A 48 1.82 -4.47 -2.47
N GLY A 49 1.54 -4.58 -3.77
CA GLY A 49 0.65 -5.60 -4.33
C GLY A 49 1.11 -7.05 -4.18
N ASP A 50 2.36 -7.30 -3.85
CA ASP A 50 2.96 -8.63 -3.65
C ASP A 50 3.41 -8.92 -2.20
N GLU A 51 3.03 -8.04 -1.27
CA GLU A 51 3.45 -8.09 0.12
C GLU A 51 2.80 -9.19 0.96
N GLY A 52 3.44 -9.47 2.11
CA GLY A 52 2.99 -10.43 3.09
C GLY A 52 1.67 -10.06 3.77
N THR A 53 0.90 -11.09 4.12
CA THR A 53 -0.43 -10.93 4.73
C THR A 53 -0.37 -10.40 6.15
N LEU A 54 -1.06 -9.28 6.44
CA LEU A 54 -1.28 -8.78 7.81
C LEU A 54 -2.69 -9.10 8.30
N SER A 55 -2.80 -9.65 9.51
CA SER A 55 -4.09 -9.93 10.13
C SER A 55 -3.99 -10.12 11.64
N VAL A 56 -5.14 -10.40 12.28
CA VAL A 56 -5.22 -10.79 13.69
C VAL A 56 -4.49 -12.10 14.02
N SER A 57 -4.04 -12.86 13.01
CA SER A 57 -3.30 -14.12 13.18
C SER A 57 -1.97 -14.18 12.42
N SER A 58 -1.63 -13.15 11.63
CA SER A 58 -0.39 -13.07 10.85
C SER A 58 0.23 -11.69 11.03
N HIS A 59 1.50 -11.66 11.45
CA HIS A 59 2.23 -10.43 11.76
C HIS A 59 1.44 -9.48 12.69
N THR A 60 0.74 -10.06 13.67
CA THR A 60 -0.22 -9.34 14.53
C THR A 60 0.42 -8.24 15.36
N HIS A 61 1.73 -8.28 15.62
CA HIS A 61 2.46 -7.21 16.29
C HIS A 61 3.76 -6.91 15.53
N SER A 62 3.74 -5.88 14.69
CA SER A 62 4.85 -5.59 13.78
C SER A 62 4.88 -4.12 13.28
N ASN A 63 6.02 -3.67 12.79
CA ASN A 63 6.15 -2.36 12.14
C ASN A 63 5.44 -2.33 10.78
N ALA A 64 5.29 -3.48 10.09
CA ALA A 64 4.44 -3.59 8.90
C ALA A 64 2.96 -3.35 9.24
N THR A 65 2.50 -3.81 10.40
CA THR A 65 1.17 -3.46 10.94
C THR A 65 1.05 -1.97 11.19
N ALA A 66 2.08 -1.32 11.74
CA ALA A 66 2.07 0.12 11.93
C ALA A 66 1.92 0.87 10.58
N LEU A 67 2.61 0.43 9.52
CA LEU A 67 2.42 0.99 8.17
C LEU A 67 0.95 0.89 7.72
N TRP A 68 0.34 -0.27 7.89
CA TRP A 68 -1.08 -0.41 7.56
C TRP A 68 -1.99 0.49 8.41
N GLN A 69 -1.72 0.63 9.70
CA GLN A 69 -2.48 1.53 10.58
C GLN A 69 -2.35 3.00 10.18
N TRP A 70 -1.17 3.42 9.69
CA TRP A 70 -0.97 4.75 9.09
C TRP A 70 -1.82 4.95 7.84
N ILE A 71 -1.91 3.93 6.97
CA ILE A 71 -2.78 3.94 5.79
C ILE A 71 -4.25 4.05 6.21
N LEU A 72 -4.71 3.25 7.19
CA LEU A 72 -6.08 3.34 7.70
C LEU A 72 -6.43 4.73 8.25
N TRP A 73 -5.49 5.36 8.95
CA TRP A 73 -5.62 6.74 9.42
C TRP A 73 -5.66 7.74 8.25
N ALA A 74 -4.81 7.58 7.24
CA ALA A 74 -4.77 8.41 6.05
C ALA A 74 -6.07 8.33 5.24
N GLU A 75 -6.62 7.13 5.08
CA GLU A 75 -7.88 6.90 4.36
C GLU A 75 -9.12 7.27 5.18
N GLY A 76 -8.98 7.58 6.47
CA GLY A 76 -10.11 7.86 7.35
C GLY A 76 -11.02 6.65 7.52
N ALA A 77 -10.46 5.44 7.48
CA ALA A 77 -11.18 4.19 7.65
C ALA A 77 -11.94 4.15 8.99
N LYS A 78 -13.03 3.40 9.07
CA LYS A 78 -13.90 3.40 10.25
C LYS A 78 -13.78 2.14 11.08
N LYS A 79 -13.73 2.31 12.40
CA LYS A 79 -13.76 1.22 13.38
C LYS A 79 -15.17 0.65 13.51
N SER A 80 -15.34 -0.45 14.24
CA SER A 80 -16.62 -1.15 14.41
C SER A 80 -17.74 -0.27 15.00
N ASN A 81 -17.39 0.71 15.83
CA ASN A 81 -18.31 1.67 16.42
C ASN A 81 -18.65 2.87 15.48
N GLY A 82 -18.15 2.88 14.24
CA GLY A 82 -18.38 3.92 13.25
C GLY A 82 -17.47 5.15 13.38
N ASN A 83 -16.65 5.24 14.42
CA ASN A 83 -15.66 6.31 14.57
C ASN A 83 -14.51 6.11 13.57
N ALA A 84 -13.91 7.21 13.13
CA ALA A 84 -12.70 7.17 12.31
C ALA A 84 -11.54 6.50 13.08
N PHE A 85 -10.67 5.81 12.33
CA PHE A 85 -9.38 5.34 12.80
C PHE A 85 -8.47 6.55 13.02
N ARG A 86 -7.89 6.67 14.21
CA ARG A 86 -7.16 7.87 14.64
C ARG A 86 -5.68 7.58 14.70
N TYR A 87 -4.88 8.65 14.69
CA TYR A 87 -3.45 8.58 14.95
C TYR A 87 -3.12 7.81 16.25
N ALA A 88 -3.92 8.01 17.30
CA ALA A 88 -3.75 7.32 18.58
C ALA A 88 -4.09 5.82 18.55
N ASP A 89 -4.70 5.33 17.47
CA ASP A 89 -4.98 3.90 17.27
C ASP A 89 -3.80 3.19 16.53
N ILE A 90 -2.71 3.90 16.23
CA ILE A 90 -1.48 3.35 15.65
C ILE A 90 -0.58 2.84 16.80
N ASP A 91 -0.55 1.52 16.98
CA ASP A 91 0.07 0.84 18.13
C ASP A 91 0.87 -0.42 17.73
N CYS A 92 1.12 -0.61 16.42
CA CYS A 92 1.78 -1.78 15.86
C CYS A 92 1.00 -3.10 16.05
N TRP A 93 -0.20 -3.09 16.62
CA TRP A 93 -0.99 -4.28 16.93
C TRP A 93 -2.21 -4.42 16.02
N PHE A 94 -2.31 -5.52 15.28
CA PHE A 94 -3.44 -5.82 14.41
C PHE A 94 -4.59 -6.37 15.24
N GLY A 95 -5.22 -5.49 16.02
CA GLY A 95 -6.36 -5.82 16.87
C GLY A 95 -7.70 -5.80 16.14
N SER A 96 -8.78 -5.91 16.92
CA SER A 96 -10.16 -5.85 16.40
C SER A 96 -10.49 -4.51 15.73
N ASP A 97 -9.94 -3.42 16.24
CA ASP A 97 -10.13 -2.08 15.69
C ASP A 97 -9.45 -1.94 14.32
N THR A 98 -8.20 -2.38 14.19
CA THR A 98 -7.47 -2.44 12.92
C THR A 98 -8.17 -3.36 11.92
N LYS A 99 -8.63 -4.54 12.34
CA LYS A 99 -9.41 -5.44 11.49
C LYS A 99 -10.69 -4.78 10.97
N SER A 100 -11.45 -4.14 11.86
CA SER A 100 -12.71 -3.49 11.50
C SER A 100 -12.49 -2.31 10.54
N ALA A 101 -11.44 -1.52 10.77
CA ALA A 101 -11.03 -0.45 9.87
C ALA A 101 -10.55 -0.98 8.51
N THR A 102 -9.83 -2.10 8.49
CA THR A 102 -9.45 -2.80 7.25
C THR A 102 -10.69 -3.19 6.44
N VAL A 103 -11.68 -3.83 7.08
CA VAL A 103 -12.97 -4.14 6.45
C VAL A 103 -13.67 -2.88 5.91
N SER A 104 -13.63 -1.78 6.67
CA SER A 104 -14.22 -0.52 6.22
C SER A 104 -13.53 0.01 4.96
N LEU A 105 -12.20 -0.06 4.90
CA LEU A 105 -11.44 0.42 3.75
C LEU A 105 -11.64 -0.47 2.52
N GLN A 106 -11.60 -1.81 2.69
CA GLN A 106 -11.90 -2.77 1.61
C GLN A 106 -13.27 -2.48 0.96
N ARG A 107 -14.28 -2.14 1.76
CA ARG A 107 -15.60 -1.71 1.24
C ARG A 107 -15.56 -0.39 0.48
N THR A 108 -14.82 0.59 0.98
CA THR A 108 -14.65 1.89 0.30
C THR A 108 -13.97 1.72 -1.06
N LEU A 109 -12.94 0.89 -1.11
CA LEU A 109 -12.19 0.54 -2.33
C LEU A 109 -12.95 -0.41 -3.26
N ARG A 110 -14.05 -1.00 -2.78
CA ARG A 110 -14.91 -1.96 -3.52
C ARG A 110 -14.16 -3.21 -3.98
N LEU A 111 -13.31 -3.73 -3.10
CA LEU A 111 -12.57 -4.96 -3.33
C LEU A 111 -13.48 -6.18 -3.29
N ASP A 112 -13.05 -7.26 -3.93
CA ASP A 112 -13.78 -8.53 -3.91
C ASP A 112 -13.67 -9.19 -2.52
N ASP A 113 -12.47 -9.15 -1.90
CA ASP A 113 -12.24 -9.68 -0.57
C ASP A 113 -12.49 -8.61 0.53
N ILE A 114 -13.53 -8.84 1.33
CA ILE A 114 -13.95 -7.96 2.45
C ILE A 114 -13.96 -8.75 3.76
N ASP A 115 -12.76 -9.11 4.21
CA ASP A 115 -12.52 -10.05 5.32
C ASP A 115 -11.72 -9.44 6.48
N GLY A 116 -11.17 -8.23 6.30
CA GLY A 116 -10.31 -7.55 7.25
C GLY A 116 -8.89 -8.10 7.30
N ILE A 117 -8.47 -8.84 6.27
CA ILE A 117 -7.12 -9.34 6.07
C ILE A 117 -6.44 -8.46 5.02
N VAL A 118 -5.23 -8.00 5.30
CA VAL A 118 -4.44 -7.24 4.33
C VAL A 118 -3.67 -8.23 3.48
N GLY A 119 -4.29 -8.71 2.42
CA GLY A 119 -3.64 -9.48 1.37
C GLY A 119 -3.19 -8.59 0.20
N ASN A 120 -2.63 -9.24 -0.82
CA ASN A 120 -2.15 -8.64 -2.06
C ASN A 120 -3.13 -7.65 -2.70
N GLU A 121 -4.41 -8.01 -2.84
CA GLU A 121 -5.44 -7.12 -3.39
C GLU A 121 -5.63 -5.86 -2.52
N THR A 122 -5.70 -6.04 -1.20
CA THR A 122 -5.94 -4.94 -0.26
C THR A 122 -4.76 -3.98 -0.19
N PHE A 123 -3.54 -4.49 -0.18
CA PHE A 123 -2.34 -3.67 -0.18
C PHE A 123 -2.09 -3.00 -1.53
N GLY A 124 -2.21 -3.73 -2.64
CA GLY A 124 -2.01 -3.16 -3.97
C GLY A 124 -3.05 -2.09 -4.33
N ALA A 125 -4.26 -2.19 -3.78
CA ALA A 125 -5.32 -1.21 -4.03
C ALA A 125 -5.01 0.20 -3.49
N VAL A 126 -4.02 0.34 -2.59
CA VAL A 126 -3.65 1.64 -1.99
C VAL A 126 -2.36 2.24 -2.57
N ASP A 127 -1.64 1.53 -3.43
CA ASP A 127 -0.38 2.01 -4.01
C ASP A 127 -0.55 3.31 -4.82
N GLY A 128 -1.70 3.47 -5.47
CA GLY A 128 -2.02 4.65 -6.27
C GLY A 128 -2.05 5.97 -5.49
N ASN A 129 -2.07 5.91 -4.15
CA ASN A 129 -2.07 7.08 -3.27
C ASN A 129 -0.66 7.52 -2.86
N ILE A 130 0.38 6.85 -3.37
CA ILE A 130 1.77 7.21 -3.10
C ILE A 130 2.27 8.23 -4.13
N GLU A 131 2.82 9.33 -3.64
CA GLU A 131 3.37 10.44 -4.42
C GLU A 131 4.87 10.56 -4.17
N TYR A 132 5.64 10.80 -5.24
CA TYR A 132 7.05 11.19 -5.12
C TYR A 132 7.17 12.61 -4.55
N VAL A 133 8.05 12.79 -3.56
CA VAL A 133 8.33 14.10 -2.95
C VAL A 133 9.75 14.55 -3.31
N SER A 134 10.74 13.78 -2.89
CA SER A 134 12.16 14.08 -3.09
C SER A 134 13.00 12.82 -2.96
N THR A 135 14.21 12.87 -3.50
CA THR A 135 15.25 11.92 -3.14
C THR A 135 16.20 12.59 -2.16
N ASP A 136 16.31 12.02 -0.98
CA ASP A 136 17.27 12.45 0.03
C ASP A 136 18.63 11.82 -0.31
N TYR A 137 19.57 12.68 -0.69
CA TYR A 137 20.98 12.35 -0.85
C TYR A 137 21.72 12.79 0.43
N ASP A 138 21.60 12.03 1.51
CA ASP A 138 22.57 12.17 2.60
C ASP A 138 23.79 11.30 2.25
N SER A 139 24.99 11.80 2.53
CA SER A 139 26.31 11.24 2.20
C SER A 139 26.52 9.77 2.64
N SER A 140 25.65 9.24 3.48
CA SER A 140 25.67 7.84 3.96
C SER A 140 24.40 7.04 3.65
N THR A 141 23.34 7.61 3.07
CA THR A 141 22.12 6.85 2.76
C THR A 141 21.29 7.48 1.64
N TYR A 142 21.07 6.70 0.58
CA TYR A 142 20.12 7.03 -0.49
C TYR A 142 18.70 6.59 -0.11
N ARG A 143 17.75 7.53 -0.08
CA ARG A 143 16.34 7.25 0.21
C ARG A 143 15.41 8.10 -0.66
N THR A 144 14.33 7.49 -1.13
CA THR A 144 13.23 8.23 -1.74
C THR A 144 12.25 8.61 -0.64
N LYS A 145 12.02 9.91 -0.45
CA LYS A 145 10.93 10.42 0.37
C LYS A 145 9.66 10.40 -0.46
N LEU A 146 8.66 9.71 0.06
CA LEU A 146 7.35 9.52 -0.53
C LEU A 146 6.29 10.15 0.40
N ARG A 147 5.16 10.51 -0.17
CA ARG A 147 3.97 10.93 0.57
C ARG A 147 2.84 9.99 0.23
N TYR A 148 2.25 9.36 1.23
CA TYR A 148 0.98 8.67 1.07
C TYR A 148 -0.13 9.71 1.31
N ALA A 149 -0.99 9.92 0.32
CA ALA A 149 -2.07 10.90 0.33
C ALA A 149 -3.43 10.18 0.29
N GLY A 150 -3.98 9.86 1.47
CA GLY A 150 -5.31 9.27 1.57
C GLY A 150 -6.42 10.32 1.58
N ASP A 151 -7.67 9.84 1.57
CA ASP A 151 -8.86 10.70 1.50
C ASP A 151 -9.03 11.66 2.69
N ALA A 152 -8.50 11.31 3.87
CA ALA A 152 -8.69 12.09 5.11
C ALA A 152 -7.40 12.77 5.59
N ASN A 153 -6.26 12.08 5.51
CA ASN A 153 -4.97 12.58 5.98
C ASN A 153 -3.84 12.12 5.04
N ALA A 154 -2.64 12.65 5.28
CA ALA A 154 -1.44 12.22 4.57
C ALA A 154 -0.28 12.03 5.54
N PHE A 155 0.67 11.17 5.18
CA PHE A 155 1.91 10.97 5.92
C PHE A 155 3.11 10.76 4.99
N PHE A 156 4.30 10.93 5.52
CA PHE A 156 5.54 10.65 4.80
C PHE A 156 6.05 9.25 5.13
N LEU A 157 6.50 8.56 4.10
CA LEU A 157 7.21 7.29 4.17
C LEU A 157 8.48 7.38 3.33
N TYR A 158 9.46 6.54 3.62
CA TYR A 158 10.76 6.57 2.99
C TYR A 158 11.10 5.20 2.46
N ARG A 159 11.53 5.13 1.22
CA ARG A 159 11.99 3.90 0.58
C ARG A 159 13.50 3.93 0.49
N SER A 160 14.20 2.94 1.03
CA SER A 160 15.66 2.85 0.89
C SER A 160 16.07 2.57 -0.56
N ALA A 161 17.36 2.70 -0.87
CA ALA A 161 17.93 2.23 -2.14
C ALA A 161 17.65 0.74 -2.43
N SER A 162 17.48 -0.06 -1.37
CA SER A 162 17.15 -1.49 -1.46
C SER A 162 15.64 -1.76 -1.47
N GLY A 163 14.81 -0.74 -1.67
CA GLY A 163 13.35 -0.88 -1.75
C GLY A 163 12.61 -0.95 -0.42
N VAL A 164 13.32 -1.02 0.71
CA VAL A 164 12.70 -1.21 2.04
C VAL A 164 11.98 0.06 2.49
N TYR A 165 10.69 -0.10 2.80
CA TYR A 165 9.86 0.97 3.34
C TYR A 165 10.16 1.23 4.80
N GLN A 166 10.15 2.51 5.14
CA GLN A 166 10.37 3.01 6.48
C GLN A 166 9.41 4.14 6.79
N LEU A 167 8.97 4.19 8.04
CA LEU A 167 8.02 5.17 8.51
C LEU A 167 8.38 5.64 9.91
N HIS A 168 7.90 6.82 10.25
CA HIS A 168 7.92 7.27 11.63
C HIS A 168 6.87 6.48 12.42
N ILE A 169 7.31 5.85 13.51
CA ILE A 169 6.41 5.13 14.41
C ILE A 169 6.20 6.04 15.63
N PRO A 170 4.96 6.20 16.14
CA PRO A 170 4.71 7.02 17.32
C PRO A 170 5.68 6.66 18.46
N ASN A 171 6.34 7.67 19.04
CA ASN A 171 7.34 7.53 20.11
C ASN A 171 8.67 6.85 19.72
N ALA A 172 8.93 6.63 18.43
CA ALA A 172 10.19 6.08 17.94
C ALA A 172 10.75 6.89 16.76
N ASP A 173 12.05 6.77 16.51
CA ASP A 173 12.63 7.25 15.26
C ASP A 173 12.06 6.47 14.06
N ARG A 174 12.43 6.88 12.85
CA ARG A 174 12.09 6.14 11.63
C ARG A 174 12.56 4.69 11.72
N LYS A 175 11.65 3.74 11.52
CA LYS A 175 11.92 2.29 11.53
C LYS A 175 11.53 1.65 10.20
N PRO A 176 12.18 0.55 9.80
CA PRO A 176 11.71 -0.24 8.68
C PRO A 176 10.36 -0.89 9.02
N ALA A 177 9.50 -1.02 8.01
CA ALA A 177 8.22 -1.72 8.07
C ALA A 177 8.43 -3.24 8.15
N SER A 178 9.04 -3.68 9.25
CA SER A 178 9.39 -5.07 9.51
C SER A 178 8.16 -5.91 9.83
N TYR A 179 8.15 -7.14 9.31
CA TYR A 179 7.19 -8.18 9.62
C TYR A 179 7.48 -8.91 10.94
N THR A 180 8.69 -8.77 11.50
CA THR A 180 9.19 -9.58 12.63
C THR A 180 9.55 -8.75 13.86
N SER A 181 9.46 -7.42 13.78
CA SER A 181 9.72 -6.52 14.91
C SER A 181 8.69 -5.40 14.97
N ALA A 182 8.40 -4.96 16.20
CA ALA A 182 7.54 -3.82 16.51
C ALA A 182 8.36 -2.78 17.30
N SER A 183 8.06 -1.48 17.11
CA SER A 183 8.74 -0.37 17.80
C SER A 183 7.77 0.63 18.43
N CYS A 184 6.49 0.28 18.44
CA CYS A 184 5.57 0.66 19.50
C CYS A 184 5.86 -0.27 20.70
#